data_AF-A0A2V7EUX2-F1
#
_entry.id   AF-A0A2V7EUX2-F1
#
_cell.length_a   1.000
_cell.length_b   1.000
_cell.length_c   1.000
_cell.angle_alpha   90.00
_cell.angle_beta   90.00
_cell.angle_gamma   90.00
#
_symmetry.space_group_name_H-M   'P 1'
#
loop_
_entity.id
_entity.type
_entity.pdbx_description
1 polymer ?
#
loop_
_entity_poly.entity_id
_entity_poly.type
_entity_poly.pdbx_seq_one_letter_code
_entity_poly.pdbx_strand_id
1 'polypeptide(L)'
;MKPHGWLGLAIILGAEAALFGGQPLVAHWFTPIVWTGYVLFVDALAARLTGRSYLTTDRVEGVLLALTSIACWWLFELYNSPRFWRGGTQSAGLWWHYHGLEPNPFLRRVGYDWAFATIFPALFLTATVLRTTVFRRMFVRPAHRLSREVHHLLVAAGVLAAALPLVLVSAWLVPLVWVAFALLLEPLNSRAGRPSWLADL
;
A
#
# COMPACT_ATOMS: atom_id res chain seq x y z
N MET A 1 3.70 25.15 7.29
CA MET A 1 3.44 23.99 6.40
C MET A 1 3.10 24.51 5.01
N LYS A 2 3.40 23.74 3.95
CA LYS A 2 2.99 24.10 2.58
C LYS A 2 1.45 24.13 2.47
N PRO A 3 0.85 24.91 1.53
CA PRO A 3 -0.61 25.07 1.43
C PRO A 3 -1.39 23.76 1.29
N HIS A 4 -0.86 22.81 0.52
CA HIS A 4 -1.50 21.50 0.33
C HIS A 4 -1.62 20.68 1.62
N GLY A 5 -0.75 20.92 2.61
CA GLY A 5 -0.85 20.24 3.90
C GLY A 5 -2.06 20.68 4.71
N TRP A 6 -2.39 21.97 4.66
CA TRP A 6 -3.60 22.50 5.29
C TRP A 6 -4.86 22.05 4.56
N LEU A 7 -4.82 22.01 3.22
CA LEU A 7 -5.88 21.42 2.42
C LEU A 7 -6.11 19.95 2.79
N GLY A 8 -5.03 19.17 2.93
CA GLY A 8 -5.09 17.79 3.36
C GLY A 8 -5.77 17.61 4.71
N LEU A 9 -5.40 18.43 5.70
CA LEU A 9 -6.03 18.42 7.02
C LEU A 9 -7.52 18.81 6.96
N ALA A 10 -7.86 19.83 6.16
CA ALA A 10 -9.24 20.24 5.95
C ALA A 10 -10.08 19.12 5.30
N ILE A 11 -9.52 18.38 4.33
CA ILE A 11 -10.16 17.22 3.71
C ILE A 11 -10.39 16.12 4.75
N ILE A 12 -9.39 15.79 5.58
CA ILE A 12 -9.54 14.76 6.62
C ILE A 12 -10.67 15.15 7.58
N LEU A 13 -10.58 16.35 8.17
CA LEU A 13 -11.57 16.82 9.15
C LEU A 13 -12.97 16.94 8.54
N GLY A 14 -13.06 17.43 7.30
CA GLY A 14 -14.33 17.54 6.57
C GLY A 14 -14.94 16.18 6.23
N ALA A 15 -14.12 15.21 5.81
CA ALA A 15 -14.56 13.86 5.52
C ALA A 15 -15.07 13.15 6.78
N GLU A 16 -14.34 13.24 7.89
CA GLU A 16 -14.75 12.70 9.20
C GLU A 16 -16.07 13.34 9.67
N ALA A 17 -16.15 14.68 9.67
CA ALA A 17 -17.36 15.39 10.08
C ALA A 17 -18.57 15.02 9.21
N ALA A 18 -18.39 14.90 7.90
CA ALA A 18 -19.45 14.50 6.98
C ALA A 18 -19.85 13.02 7.16
N LEU A 19 -18.90 12.12 7.45
CA LEU A 19 -19.18 10.73 7.78
C LEU A 19 -20.02 10.62 9.06
N PHE A 20 -19.62 11.29 10.13
CA PHE A 20 -20.39 11.33 11.39
C PHE A 20 -21.74 12.05 11.24
N GLY A 21 -21.83 13.00 10.32
CA GLY A 21 -23.08 13.65 9.93
C GLY A 21 -24.00 12.78 9.06
N GLY A 22 -23.61 11.56 8.71
CA GLY A 22 -24.41 10.63 7.90
C GLY A 22 -24.51 11.02 6.43
N GLN A 23 -23.57 11.81 5.90
CA GLN A 23 -23.58 12.24 4.51
C GLN A 23 -23.31 11.03 3.59
N PRO A 24 -24.26 10.61 2.74
CA PRO A 24 -24.19 9.34 2.02
C PRO A 24 -23.12 9.28 0.93
N LEU A 25 -22.86 10.39 0.23
CA LEU A 25 -21.78 10.50 -0.76
C LEU A 25 -20.42 10.34 -0.08
N VAL A 26 -20.19 11.02 1.04
CA VAL A 26 -18.93 10.87 1.79
C VAL A 26 -18.82 9.46 2.34
N ALA A 27 -19.89 8.86 2.85
CA ALA A 27 -19.86 7.48 3.33
C ALA A 27 -19.42 6.49 2.23
N HIS A 28 -19.98 6.60 1.01
CA HIS A 28 -19.64 5.73 -0.11
C HIS A 28 -18.21 5.92 -0.65
N TRP A 29 -17.64 7.12 -0.47
CA TRP A 29 -16.33 7.51 -1.01
C TRP A 29 -15.33 7.87 0.09
N PHE A 30 -15.59 7.45 1.33
CA PHE A 30 -14.87 7.94 2.49
C PHE A 30 -13.38 7.63 2.38
N THR A 31 -13.05 6.37 2.08
CA THR A 31 -11.67 5.88 1.97
C THR A 31 -10.86 6.70 0.97
N PRO A 32 -11.21 6.80 -0.33
CA PRO A 32 -10.40 7.60 -1.26
C PRO A 32 -10.30 9.08 -0.86
N ILE A 33 -11.36 9.68 -0.31
CA ILE A 33 -11.35 11.08 0.13
C ILE A 33 -10.38 11.29 1.30
N VAL A 34 -10.56 10.56 2.40
CA VAL A 34 -9.77 10.76 3.63
C VAL A 34 -8.30 10.45 3.39
N TRP A 35 -7.99 9.40 2.62
CA TRP A 35 -6.61 9.05 2.28
C TRP A 35 -5.95 10.04 1.33
N THR A 36 -6.71 10.69 0.44
CA THR A 36 -6.19 11.83 -0.33
C THR A 36 -5.79 12.96 0.60
N GLY A 37 -6.65 13.30 1.57
CA GLY A 37 -6.33 14.28 2.60
C GLY A 37 -5.06 13.91 3.39
N TYR A 38 -4.93 12.64 3.78
CA TYR A 38 -3.75 12.10 4.45
C TYR A 38 -2.47 12.25 3.62
N VAL A 39 -2.48 11.82 2.35
CA VAL A 39 -1.31 11.93 1.46
C VAL A 39 -0.88 13.39 1.30
N LEU A 40 -1.82 14.32 1.10
CA LEU A 40 -1.51 15.75 1.00
C LEU A 40 -0.88 16.28 2.30
N PHE A 41 -1.44 15.92 3.45
CA PHE A 41 -0.94 16.33 4.75
C PHE A 41 0.47 15.81 5.02
N VAL A 42 0.69 14.51 4.84
CA VAL A 42 1.98 13.87 5.10
C VAL A 42 3.03 14.27 4.06
N ASP A 43 2.67 14.50 2.80
CA ASP A 43 3.58 15.06 1.80
C ASP A 43 4.08 16.45 2.21
N ALA A 44 3.19 17.32 2.70
CA ALA A 44 3.61 18.64 3.19
C ALA A 44 4.52 18.56 4.42
N LEU A 45 4.32 17.54 5.28
CA LEU A 45 5.17 17.28 6.44
C LEU A 45 6.53 16.75 6.01
N ALA A 46 6.57 15.76 5.12
CA ALA A 46 7.80 15.24 4.52
C ALA A 46 8.58 16.37 3.83
N ALA A 47 7.90 17.21 3.05
CA ALA A 47 8.49 18.37 2.38
C ALA A 47 9.14 19.37 3.34
N ARG A 48 8.55 19.56 4.53
CA ARG A 48 9.13 20.41 5.57
C ARG A 48 10.41 19.79 6.16
N LEU A 49 10.49 18.46 6.22
CA LEU A 49 11.58 17.74 6.87
C LEU A 49 12.75 17.43 5.93
N THR A 50 12.48 17.17 4.65
CA THR A 50 13.47 16.72 3.65
C THR A 50 13.68 17.70 2.50
N GLY A 51 12.80 18.69 2.34
CA GLY A 51 12.75 19.55 1.16
C GLY A 51 12.13 18.89 -0.09
N ARG A 52 11.82 17.57 -0.03
CA ARG A 52 11.29 16.76 -1.14
C ARG A 52 9.79 16.48 -1.00
N SER A 53 9.07 16.39 -2.12
CA SER A 53 7.61 16.34 -2.18
C SER A 53 7.16 15.77 -3.51
N TYR A 54 6.28 14.78 -3.48
CA TYR A 54 5.69 14.16 -4.66
C TYR A 54 4.77 15.11 -5.44
N LEU A 55 4.34 16.23 -4.85
CA LEU A 55 3.48 17.20 -5.54
C LEU A 55 4.26 18.37 -6.15
N THR A 56 5.43 18.70 -5.58
CA THR A 56 6.15 19.93 -5.95
C THR A 56 7.51 19.69 -6.59
N THR A 57 8.35 18.83 -6.01
CA THR A 57 9.73 18.60 -6.48
C THR A 57 9.86 17.30 -7.27
N ASP A 58 9.22 16.22 -6.79
CA ASP A 58 9.41 14.85 -7.26
C ASP A 58 8.14 14.32 -7.93
N ARG A 59 7.54 15.15 -8.81
CA ARG A 59 6.22 14.90 -9.40
C ARG A 59 6.14 13.61 -10.19
N VAL A 60 7.18 13.31 -10.96
CA VAL A 60 7.24 12.08 -11.76
C VAL A 60 7.32 10.86 -10.85
N GLU A 61 8.14 10.89 -9.81
CA GLU A 61 8.20 9.82 -8.80
C GLU A 61 6.84 9.63 -8.13
N GLY A 62 6.15 10.72 -7.77
CA GLY A 62 4.81 10.69 -7.20
C GLY A 62 3.77 10.00 -8.09
N VAL A 63 3.74 10.34 -9.38
CA VAL A 63 2.82 9.72 -10.34
C VAL A 63 3.15 8.25 -10.55
N LEU A 64 4.43 7.91 -10.77
CA LEU A 64 4.85 6.52 -10.95
C LEU A 64 4.53 5.68 -9.71
N LEU A 65 4.69 6.25 -8.51
CA LEU A 65 4.37 5.58 -7.26
C LEU A 65 2.87 5.32 -7.12
N ALA A 66 2.02 6.29 -7.46
CA ALA A 66 0.57 6.13 -7.45
C ALA A 66 0.12 5.06 -8.46
N LEU A 67 0.65 5.06 -9.69
CA LEU A 67 0.34 4.05 -10.70
C LEU A 67 0.82 2.65 -10.28
N THR A 68 2.00 2.56 -9.69
CA THR A 68 2.52 1.30 -9.13
C THR A 68 1.64 0.80 -7.99
N SER A 69 1.16 1.71 -7.13
CA SER A 69 0.23 1.40 -6.04
C SER A 69 -1.07 0.78 -6.58
N ILE A 70 -1.66 1.39 -7.62
CA ILE A 70 -2.86 0.87 -8.29
C ILE A 70 -2.59 -0.55 -8.82
N ALA A 71 -1.50 -0.73 -9.58
CA ALA A 71 -1.16 -2.02 -10.17
C ALA A 71 -0.95 -3.11 -9.11
N CYS A 72 -0.23 -2.80 -8.02
CA CYS A 72 0.00 -3.72 -6.92
C CYS A 72 -1.29 -4.08 -6.19
N TRP A 73 -2.18 -3.13 -5.90
CA TRP A 73 -3.43 -3.44 -5.23
C TRP A 73 -4.40 -4.23 -6.09
N TRP A 74 -4.43 -4.00 -7.41
CA TRP A 74 -5.17 -4.88 -8.31
C TRP A 74 -4.60 -6.30 -8.37
N LEU A 75 -3.29 -6.46 -8.21
CA LEU A 75 -2.69 -7.78 -8.02
C LEU A 75 -3.22 -8.43 -6.72
N PHE A 76 -3.33 -7.70 -5.62
CA PHE A 76 -3.94 -8.22 -4.39
C PHE A 76 -5.44 -8.53 -4.56
N GLU A 77 -6.19 -7.73 -5.33
CA GLU A 77 -7.58 -8.05 -5.67
C GLU A 77 -7.71 -9.32 -6.52
N LEU A 78 -6.70 -9.62 -7.34
CA LEU A 78 -6.59 -10.89 -8.06
C LEU A 78 -6.55 -12.08 -7.10
N TYR A 79 -5.76 -11.95 -6.03
CA TYR A 79 -5.67 -12.95 -4.98
C TYR A 79 -6.92 -13.02 -4.12
N ASN A 80 -7.54 -11.88 -3.84
CA ASN A 80 -8.76 -11.78 -3.03
C ASN A 80 -9.96 -12.43 -3.72
N SER A 81 -10.06 -12.24 -5.03
CA SER A 81 -11.07 -12.86 -5.87
C SER A 81 -10.39 -13.76 -6.91
N PRO A 82 -9.84 -14.93 -6.52
CA PRO A 82 -9.10 -15.83 -7.42
C PRO A 82 -10.03 -16.57 -8.41
N ARG A 83 -11.22 -16.00 -8.68
CA ARG A 83 -12.40 -16.56 -9.37
C ARG A 83 -12.20 -16.89 -10.85
N PHE A 84 -10.99 -16.93 -11.37
CA PHE A 84 -10.76 -17.32 -12.77
C PHE A 84 -11.36 -18.70 -13.13
N TRP A 85 -11.71 -19.57 -12.16
CA TRP A 85 -12.18 -20.93 -12.45
C TRP A 85 -13.55 -21.38 -11.90
N ARG A 86 -14.32 -20.56 -11.15
CA ARG A 86 -15.63 -21.03 -10.62
C ARG A 86 -16.72 -19.95 -10.57
N GLY A 87 -17.81 -20.19 -11.30
CA GLY A 87 -19.10 -19.52 -11.10
C GLY A 87 -19.90 -20.14 -9.95
N GLY A 88 -20.83 -19.38 -9.36
CA GLY A 88 -21.74 -19.85 -8.29
C GLY A 88 -21.30 -19.57 -6.84
N THR A 89 -22.26 -19.50 -5.90
CA THR A 89 -22.12 -19.32 -4.43
C THR A 89 -20.89 -18.48 -3.99
N GLN A 90 -20.81 -17.26 -4.51
CA GLN A 90 -19.57 -16.58 -4.85
C GLN A 90 -18.79 -15.88 -3.72
N SER A 91 -19.10 -16.03 -2.43
CA SER A 91 -18.42 -15.25 -1.36
C SER A 91 -17.47 -16.05 -0.46
N ALA A 92 -17.51 -17.39 -0.50
CA ALA A 92 -16.78 -18.23 0.46
C ALA A 92 -15.25 -18.21 0.31
N GLY A 93 -14.73 -17.69 -0.81
CA GLY A 93 -13.29 -17.59 -1.09
C GLY A 93 -12.73 -16.17 -1.06
N LEU A 94 -13.57 -15.16 -0.79
CA LEU A 94 -13.10 -13.79 -0.64
C LEU A 94 -12.37 -13.66 0.69
N TRP A 95 -11.18 -13.07 0.64
CA TRP A 95 -10.35 -12.85 1.81
C TRP A 95 -10.72 -11.58 2.56
N TRP A 96 -11.15 -10.55 1.84
CA TRP A 96 -11.74 -9.34 2.39
C TRP A 96 -12.97 -8.88 1.59
N HIS A 97 -13.87 -8.24 2.31
CA HIS A 97 -15.13 -7.72 1.78
C HIS A 97 -15.16 -6.20 1.95
N TYR A 98 -15.60 -5.52 0.90
CA TYR A 98 -15.88 -4.10 0.96
C TYR A 98 -17.35 -3.86 1.26
N HIS A 99 -17.62 -2.98 2.23
CA HIS A 99 -18.97 -2.67 2.70
C HIS A 99 -19.27 -1.18 2.48
N GLY A 100 -20.53 -0.86 2.20
CA GLY A 100 -20.99 0.53 2.10
C GLY A 100 -20.34 1.33 0.98
N LEU A 101 -19.96 0.68 -0.13
CA LEU A 101 -19.39 1.38 -1.29
C LEU A 101 -20.46 1.85 -2.27
N GLU A 102 -20.06 2.77 -3.15
CA GLU A 102 -20.85 3.24 -4.29
C GLU A 102 -21.59 2.09 -5.01
N PRO A 103 -22.93 2.10 -5.07
CA PRO A 103 -23.72 1.04 -5.69
C PRO A 103 -23.41 0.81 -7.17
N ASN A 104 -23.08 1.87 -7.92
CA ASN A 104 -22.73 1.74 -9.33
C ASN A 104 -21.36 1.05 -9.49
N PRO A 105 -21.25 -0.08 -10.22
CA PRO A 105 -20.01 -0.85 -10.31
C PRO A 105 -18.88 -0.12 -11.06
N PHE A 106 -19.22 0.72 -12.04
CA PHE A 106 -18.23 1.51 -12.77
C PHE A 106 -17.64 2.60 -11.87
N LEU A 107 -18.50 3.34 -11.17
CA LEU A 107 -18.06 4.36 -10.22
C LEU A 107 -17.33 3.74 -9.02
N ARG A 108 -17.74 2.56 -8.56
CA ARG A 108 -17.02 1.80 -7.53
C ARG A 108 -15.60 1.47 -7.95
N ARG A 109 -15.38 1.10 -9.21
CA ARG A 109 -14.04 0.86 -9.75
C ARG A 109 -13.17 2.13 -9.69
N VAL A 110 -13.74 3.29 -10.04
CA VAL A 110 -13.05 4.58 -9.88
C VAL A 110 -12.69 4.82 -8.41
N GLY A 111 -13.60 4.48 -7.48
CA GLY A 111 -13.34 4.52 -6.05
C GLY A 111 -12.18 3.63 -5.61
N TYR A 112 -12.09 2.41 -6.16
CA TYR A 112 -10.96 1.50 -5.93
C TYR A 112 -9.65 2.06 -6.48
N ASP A 113 -9.62 2.45 -7.75
CA ASP A 113 -8.42 3.01 -8.39
C ASP A 113 -7.91 4.23 -7.62
N TRP A 114 -8.82 5.11 -7.20
CA TRP A 114 -8.49 6.29 -6.39
C TRP A 114 -7.95 5.89 -5.02
N ALA A 115 -8.63 5.01 -4.27
CA ALA A 115 -8.14 4.55 -2.97
C ALA A 115 -6.77 3.88 -3.11
N PHE A 116 -6.61 2.97 -4.07
CA PHE A 116 -5.38 2.24 -4.32
C PHE A 116 -4.22 3.17 -4.69
N ALA A 117 -4.46 4.24 -5.44
CA ALA A 117 -3.45 5.23 -5.79
C ALA A 117 -2.81 5.90 -4.56
N THR A 118 -3.52 5.97 -3.43
CA THR A 118 -3.06 6.66 -2.21
C THR A 118 -2.19 5.80 -1.31
N ILE A 119 -2.25 4.47 -1.43
CA ILE A 119 -1.70 3.56 -0.41
C ILE A 119 -0.17 3.62 -0.36
N PHE A 120 0.54 3.42 -1.48
CA PHE A 120 2.00 3.51 -1.48
C PHE A 120 2.50 4.93 -1.18
N PRO A 121 1.95 6.01 -1.78
CA PRO A 121 2.30 7.36 -1.36
C PRO A 121 2.18 7.57 0.14
N ALA A 122 1.07 7.16 0.75
CA ALA A 122 0.89 7.27 2.18
C ALA A 122 1.95 6.48 2.96
N LEU A 123 2.22 5.23 2.58
CA LEU A 123 3.24 4.40 3.24
C LEU A 123 4.64 5.02 3.16
N PHE A 124 5.10 5.42 1.99
CA PHE A 124 6.47 5.95 1.80
C PHE A 124 6.66 7.33 2.39
N LEU A 125 5.65 8.21 2.30
CA LEU A 125 5.70 9.53 2.93
C LEU A 125 5.71 9.40 4.45
N THR A 126 4.89 8.52 5.02
CA THR A 126 4.87 8.27 6.46
C THR A 126 6.19 7.66 6.93
N ALA A 127 6.74 6.69 6.19
CA ALA A 127 8.07 6.14 6.47
C ALA A 127 9.14 7.24 6.45
N THR A 128 9.08 8.16 5.50
CA THR A 128 10.01 9.31 5.41
C THR A 128 9.90 10.21 6.63
N VAL A 129 8.68 10.56 7.04
CA VAL A 129 8.44 11.37 8.25
C VAL A 129 8.97 10.66 9.49
N LEU A 130 8.61 9.39 9.70
CA LEU A 130 9.04 8.61 10.87
C LEU A 130 10.57 8.48 10.92
N ARG A 131 11.22 8.18 9.78
CA ARG A 131 12.67 8.07 9.68
C ARG A 131 13.39 9.36 10.02
N THR A 132 12.83 10.51 9.62
CA THR A 132 13.45 11.83 9.86
C THR A 132 13.11 12.42 11.24
N THR A 133 12.13 11.84 11.95
CA THR A 133 11.67 12.32 13.26
C THR A 133 11.93 11.30 14.35
N VAL A 134 11.01 10.36 14.55
CA VAL A 134 11.00 9.37 15.64
C VAL A 134 12.23 8.48 15.59
N PHE A 135 12.61 8.05 14.40
CA PHE A 135 13.66 7.05 14.19
C PHE A 135 15.00 7.65 13.75
N ARG A 136 15.16 8.98 13.80
CA ARG A 136 16.36 9.69 13.29
C ARG A 136 17.67 9.24 13.93
N ARG A 137 17.60 8.72 15.16
CA ARG A 137 18.77 8.27 15.94
C ARG A 137 18.90 6.75 16.00
N MET A 138 17.97 6.01 15.38
CA MET A 138 18.03 4.56 15.36
C MET A 138 18.84 4.14 14.13
N PHE A 139 19.97 3.49 14.39
CA PHE A 139 20.84 2.96 13.37
C PHE A 139 21.02 1.47 13.62
N VAL A 140 20.71 0.66 12.61
CA VAL A 140 21.02 -0.76 12.60
C VAL A 140 22.40 -0.89 11.95
N ARG A 141 23.33 -1.55 12.64
CA ARG A 141 24.61 -1.92 12.04
C ARG A 141 24.38 -3.25 11.33
N PRO A 142 24.64 -3.36 10.01
CA PRO A 142 24.60 -4.63 9.32
C PRO A 142 25.50 -5.61 10.05
N ALA A 143 24.95 -6.73 10.50
CA ALA A 143 25.72 -7.69 11.26
C ALA A 143 26.31 -8.74 10.30
N HIS A 144 25.53 -9.24 9.34
CA HIS A 144 25.95 -10.34 8.49
C HIS A 144 25.34 -10.31 7.09
N ARG A 145 26.19 -10.47 6.07
CA ARG A 145 25.70 -10.75 4.71
C ARG A 145 25.12 -12.15 4.66
N LEU A 146 23.83 -12.25 4.35
CA LEU A 146 23.16 -13.54 4.14
C LEU A 146 23.83 -14.33 3.01
N SER A 147 23.96 -15.66 3.19
CA SER A 147 24.57 -16.53 2.19
C SER A 147 23.71 -16.64 0.92
N ARG A 148 24.29 -17.13 -0.18
CA ARG A 148 23.54 -17.29 -1.45
C ARG A 148 22.39 -18.28 -1.29
N GLU A 149 22.60 -19.33 -0.50
CA GLU A 149 21.66 -20.39 -0.19
C GLU A 149 20.43 -19.83 0.55
N VAL A 150 20.65 -18.96 1.54
CA VAL A 150 19.55 -18.27 2.25
C VAL A 150 18.72 -17.42 1.28
N HIS A 151 19.37 -16.67 0.38
CA HIS A 151 18.64 -15.91 -0.63
C HIS A 151 17.79 -16.81 -1.54
N HIS A 152 18.32 -17.97 -1.97
CA HIS A 152 17.56 -18.92 -2.78
C HIS A 152 16.39 -19.52 -2.01
N LEU A 153 16.57 -19.83 -0.73
CA LEU A 153 15.50 -20.34 0.13
C LEU A 153 14.40 -19.31 0.32
N LEU A 154 14.74 -18.03 0.55
CA LEU A 154 13.77 -16.94 0.66
C LEU A 154 12.98 -16.77 -0.64
N VAL A 155 13.65 -16.77 -1.79
CA VAL A 155 12.97 -16.70 -3.10
C VAL A 155 12.05 -17.90 -3.30
N ALA A 156 12.51 -19.12 -3.02
CA ALA A 156 11.69 -20.32 -3.14
C ALA A 156 10.47 -20.28 -2.22
N ALA A 157 10.65 -19.85 -0.96
CA ALA A 157 9.58 -19.65 0.00
C ALA A 157 8.58 -18.59 -0.47
N GLY A 158 9.05 -17.48 -1.05
CA GLY A 158 8.22 -16.44 -1.64
C GLY A 158 7.40 -16.93 -2.83
N VAL A 159 8.01 -17.71 -3.73
CA VAL A 159 7.31 -18.33 -4.88
C VAL A 159 6.23 -19.30 -4.39
N LEU A 160 6.56 -20.17 -3.44
CA LEU A 160 5.58 -21.10 -2.86
C LEU A 160 4.46 -20.36 -2.14
N ALA A 161 4.77 -19.31 -1.37
CA ALA A 161 3.79 -18.49 -0.67
C ALA A 161 2.89 -17.69 -1.62
N ALA A 162 3.39 -17.28 -2.80
CA ALA A 162 2.60 -16.65 -3.85
C ALA A 162 1.73 -17.66 -4.61
N ALA A 163 2.25 -18.85 -4.90
CA ALA A 163 1.54 -19.84 -5.71
C ALA A 163 0.47 -20.61 -4.92
N LEU A 164 0.75 -20.96 -3.66
CA LEU A 164 -0.13 -21.81 -2.85
C LEU A 164 -1.56 -21.27 -2.72
N PRO A 165 -1.79 -19.97 -2.48
CA PRO A 165 -3.14 -19.41 -2.36
C PRO A 165 -3.92 -19.37 -3.68
N LEU A 166 -3.24 -19.50 -4.83
CA LEU A 166 -3.88 -19.62 -6.15
C LEU A 166 -4.34 -21.04 -6.44
N VAL A 167 -3.66 -22.04 -5.84
CA VAL A 167 -3.98 -23.46 -6.03
C VAL A 167 -4.99 -23.94 -4.98
N LEU A 168 -4.79 -23.52 -3.72
CA LEU A 168 -5.64 -23.88 -2.60
C LEU A 168 -6.43 -22.66 -2.15
N VAL A 169 -7.75 -22.68 -2.37
CA VAL A 169 -8.63 -21.60 -1.94
C VAL A 169 -8.93 -21.76 -0.45
N SER A 170 -8.27 -20.97 0.39
CA SER A 170 -8.48 -20.96 1.84
C SER A 170 -8.20 -19.57 2.41
N ALA A 171 -9.11 -19.07 3.25
CA ALA A 171 -8.93 -17.82 3.98
C ALA A 171 -7.72 -17.87 4.94
N TRP A 172 -7.27 -19.07 5.32
CA TRP A 172 -6.07 -19.24 6.16
C TRP A 172 -4.75 -18.95 5.43
N LEU A 173 -4.77 -18.88 4.10
CA LEU A 173 -3.58 -18.61 3.29
C LEU A 173 -3.37 -17.11 3.02
N VAL A 174 -4.29 -16.24 3.48
CA VAL A 174 -4.19 -14.78 3.36
C VAL A 174 -2.82 -14.24 3.81
N PRO A 175 -2.26 -14.65 4.97
CA PRO A 175 -0.97 -14.13 5.42
C PRO A 175 0.17 -14.40 4.43
N LEU A 176 0.08 -15.48 3.65
CA LEU A 176 1.13 -15.83 2.68
C LEU A 176 1.22 -14.80 1.57
N VAL A 177 0.11 -14.27 1.06
CA VAL A 177 0.14 -13.27 -0.03
C VAL A 177 0.78 -11.95 0.41
N TRP A 178 0.57 -11.54 1.66
CA TRP A 178 1.23 -10.35 2.21
C TRP A 178 2.74 -10.51 2.37
N VAL A 179 3.20 -11.71 2.72
CA VAL A 179 4.63 -11.99 2.97
C VAL A 179 5.37 -12.47 1.72
N ALA A 180 4.68 -13.10 0.77
CA ALA A 180 5.25 -13.72 -0.42
C ALA A 180 6.12 -12.74 -1.22
N PHE A 181 5.59 -11.54 -1.49
CA PHE A 181 6.31 -10.54 -2.27
C PHE A 181 7.50 -9.95 -1.52
N ALA A 182 7.45 -9.84 -0.19
CA ALA A 182 8.62 -9.46 0.59
C ALA A 182 9.72 -10.52 0.47
N LEU A 183 9.37 -11.81 0.64
CA LEU A 183 10.32 -12.92 0.51
C LEU A 183 10.87 -13.06 -0.92
N LEU A 184 10.09 -12.70 -1.93
CA LEU A 184 10.49 -12.76 -3.33
C LEU A 184 11.39 -11.58 -3.73
N LEU A 185 11.00 -10.35 -3.39
CA LEU A 185 11.63 -9.13 -3.88
C LEU A 185 12.84 -8.72 -3.05
N GLU A 186 12.86 -8.97 -1.75
CA GLU A 186 13.96 -8.51 -0.90
C GLU A 186 15.30 -9.19 -1.21
N PRO A 187 15.37 -10.51 -1.45
CA PRO A 187 16.60 -11.14 -1.90
C PRO A 187 17.09 -10.59 -3.24
N LEU A 188 16.17 -10.23 -4.14
CA LEU A 188 16.50 -9.63 -5.44
C LEU A 188 17.02 -8.20 -5.28
N ASN A 189 16.39 -7.40 -4.41
CA ASN A 189 16.84 -6.05 -4.07
C ASN A 189 18.24 -6.07 -3.45
N SER A 190 18.46 -6.93 -2.45
CA SER A 190 19.76 -7.11 -1.79
C SER A 190 20.86 -7.51 -2.78
N ARG A 191 20.60 -8.49 -3.66
CA ARG A 191 21.55 -8.90 -4.71
C ARG A 191 21.84 -7.80 -5.74
N ALA A 192 20.87 -6.96 -6.03
CA ALA A 192 21.01 -5.83 -6.96
C ALA A 192 21.64 -4.58 -6.31
N GLY A 193 22.01 -4.63 -5.02
CA GLY A 193 22.53 -3.47 -4.29
C GLY A 193 21.49 -2.35 -4.10
N ARG A 194 20.21 -2.68 -4.19
CA ARG A 194 19.09 -1.75 -3.94
C ARG A 194 18.77 -1.71 -2.44
N PRO A 195 18.03 -0.68 -1.96
CA PRO A 195 17.54 -0.66 -0.58
C PRO A 195 16.81 -1.96 -0.24
N SER A 196 17.24 -2.64 0.81
CA SER A 196 16.68 -3.90 1.30
C SER A 196 16.96 -4.05 2.78
N TRP A 197 15.98 -4.49 3.57
CA TRP A 197 16.19 -4.73 5.00
C TRP A 197 17.05 -5.97 5.26
N LEU A 198 17.15 -6.89 4.29
CA LEU A 198 18.07 -8.03 4.37
C LEU A 198 19.55 -7.61 4.32
N ALA A 199 19.84 -6.42 3.81
CA ALA A 199 21.19 -5.85 3.83
C ALA A 199 21.55 -5.24 5.20
N ASP A 200 20.55 -5.00 6.05
CA ASP A 200 20.69 -4.42 7.39
C ASP A 200 20.70 -5.48 8.51
N LEU A 201 20.49 -6.76 8.17
CA LEU A 201 20.62 -7.92 9.08
C LEU A 201 22.09 -8.29 9.34
#